data_AF-A0AAU9UVP9-F1
#
_entry.id   AF-A0AAU9UVP9-F1
#
_cell.length_a   1.000
_cell.length_b   1.000
_cell.length_c   1.000
_cell.angle_alpha   90.00
_cell.angle_beta   90.00
_cell.angle_gamma   90.00
#
_symmetry.space_group_name_H-M   'P 1'
#
loop_
_entity.id
_entity.type
_entity.pdbx_description
1 polymer ?
#
loop_
_entity_poly.entity_id
_entity_poly.type
_entity_poly.pdbx_seq_one_letter_code
_entity_poly.pdbx_strand_id
1 'polypeptide(L)'
;MNPLTQIVRATRPIYRKLSTTPVVASAKPIPSTGICFELNDEQKALQELARKFTREEIVPVAAQYDKTGEYPWPIVKKAWEVGLMNGHIPEHCGGMGNLGVFDECVVAEELAFGCSGITTVFTASGLGVSP
;
A
#
# COMPACT_ATOMS: atom_id res chain seq x y z
N MET A 1 -13.45 27.42 0.25
CA MET A 1 -12.85 26.14 0.69
C MET A 1 -13.32 25.06 -0.27
N ASN A 2 -12.41 24.30 -0.87
CA ASN A 2 -12.74 23.31 -1.91
C ASN A 2 -13.42 22.08 -1.25
N PRO A 3 -14.50 21.53 -1.82
CA PRO A 3 -15.17 20.30 -1.32
C PRO A 3 -14.20 19.13 -1.08
N LEU A 4 -13.10 19.02 -1.83
CA LEU A 4 -12.06 18.02 -1.61
C LEU A 4 -11.35 18.18 -0.26
N THR A 5 -11.19 19.41 0.23
CA THR A 5 -10.53 19.68 1.53
C THR A 5 -11.41 19.28 2.72
N GLN A 6 -12.72 19.13 2.53
CA GLN A 6 -13.63 18.68 3.58
C GLN A 6 -13.67 17.15 3.71
N ILE A 7 -13.56 16.43 2.60
CA ILE A 7 -13.51 14.96 2.58
C ILE A 7 -12.22 14.45 3.26
N VAL A 8 -11.07 15.06 2.94
CA VAL A 8 -9.77 14.72 3.56
C VAL A 8 -9.77 14.99 5.08
N ARG A 9 -10.52 16.00 5.54
CA ARG A 9 -10.70 16.27 6.98
C ARG A 9 -11.65 15.30 7.66
N ALA A 10 -12.66 14.79 6.95
CA ALA A 10 -13.65 13.85 7.48
C ALA A 10 -13.10 12.42 7.64
N THR A 11 -12.11 12.02 6.84
CA THR A 11 -11.46 10.69 6.95
C THR A 11 -10.30 10.64 7.94
N ARG A 12 -9.75 11.80 8.32
CA ARG A 12 -8.67 11.95 9.33
C ARG A 12 -8.91 11.24 10.68
N PRO A 13 -10.13 11.21 11.26
CA PRO A 13 -10.41 10.52 12.53
C PRO A 13 -10.50 9.00 12.39
N ILE A 14 -10.85 8.49 11.20
CA ILE A 14 -10.95 7.04 10.92
C ILE A 14 -9.55 6.44 10.90
N TYR A 15 -8.60 7.12 10.24
CA TYR A 15 -7.20 6.70 10.16
C TYR A 15 -6.51 6.66 11.54
N ARG A 16 -6.78 7.66 12.39
CA ARG A 16 -6.24 7.72 13.76
C ARG A 16 -6.72 6.58 14.66
N LYS A 17 -7.91 6.02 14.42
CA LYS A 17 -8.45 4.90 15.21
C LYS A 17 -7.86 3.54 14.82
N LEU A 18 -7.35 3.38 13.59
CA LEU A 18 -6.61 2.18 13.19
C LEU A 18 -5.16 2.20 13.72
N SER A 19 -4.62 3.38 14.00
CA SER A 19 -3.28 3.61 14.56
C SER A 19 -3.16 3.32 16.07
N THR A 20 -4.25 3.14 16.83
CA THR A 20 -4.19 2.98 18.29
C THR A 20 -4.03 1.55 18.80
N THR A 21 -3.79 0.56 17.94
CA THR A 21 -3.39 -0.77 18.41
C THR A 21 -1.87 -0.75 18.66
N PRO A 22 -1.40 -0.94 19.90
CA PRO A 22 0.03 -0.97 20.17
C PRO A 22 0.56 -2.32 19.70
N VAL A 23 0.90 -2.44 18.41
CA VAL A 23 1.72 -3.55 17.92
C VAL A 23 3.18 -3.09 17.98
N VAL A 24 3.64 -2.75 19.19
CA VAL A 24 5.09 -2.68 19.47
C VAL A 24 5.48 -4.04 20.02
N ALA A 25 5.52 -5.04 19.14
CA ALA A 25 6.15 -6.31 19.45
C ALA A 25 7.65 -6.15 19.15
N SER A 26 8.43 -5.91 20.22
CA SER A 26 9.90 -6.05 20.32
C SER A 26 10.65 -6.26 19.01
N ALA A 27 11.06 -5.16 18.36
CA ALA A 27 11.86 -5.22 17.15
C ALA A 27 13.23 -5.86 17.40
N LYS A 28 13.55 -6.90 16.64
CA LYS A 28 14.86 -7.56 16.71
C LYS A 28 15.90 -6.56 16.14
N PRO A 29 16.99 -6.24 16.88
CA PRO A 29 17.93 -5.23 16.41
C PRO A 29 18.60 -5.69 15.11
N ILE A 30 18.52 -4.85 14.08
CA ILE A 30 19.23 -5.05 12.80
C ILE A 30 20.73 -5.13 13.13
N PRO A 31 21.47 -6.15 12.64
CA PRO A 31 22.89 -6.29 12.94
C PRO A 31 23.66 -5.03 12.55
N SER A 32 24.39 -4.43 13.50
CA SER A 32 25.08 -3.15 13.32
C SER A 32 26.35 -3.22 12.45
N THR A 33 26.67 -4.38 11.89
CA THR A 33 27.84 -4.63 11.03
C THR A 33 27.51 -5.68 9.97
N GLY A 34 27.75 -5.35 8.69
CA GLY A 34 27.59 -6.26 7.55
C GLY A 34 26.37 -5.96 6.66
N ILE A 35 26.11 -6.86 5.70
CA ILE A 35 24.94 -6.78 4.80
C ILE A 35 23.75 -7.45 5.50
N CYS A 36 22.61 -6.76 5.58
CA CYS A 36 21.37 -7.29 6.14
C CYS A 36 20.34 -7.54 5.04
N PHE A 37 19.87 -8.79 4.94
CA PHE A 37 18.82 -9.21 3.99
C PHE A 37 17.46 -9.43 4.67
N GLU A 38 17.37 -9.23 5.99
CA GLU A 38 16.13 -9.43 6.74
C GLU A 38 15.26 -8.17 6.67
N LEU A 39 13.98 -8.35 6.35
CA LEU A 39 12.99 -7.28 6.46
C LEU A 39 12.79 -6.87 7.92
N ASN A 40 12.64 -5.57 8.16
CA ASN A 40 12.23 -5.08 9.46
C ASN A 40 10.74 -5.41 9.72
N ASP A 41 10.27 -5.21 10.95
CA ASP A 41 8.91 -5.62 11.33
C ASP A 41 7.80 -4.81 10.64
N GLU A 42 8.06 -3.53 10.33
CA GLU A 42 7.13 -2.70 9.57
C GLU A 42 7.01 -3.21 8.12
N GLN A 43 8.12 -3.57 7.49
CA GLN A 43 8.17 -4.18 6.16
C GLN A 43 7.48 -5.55 6.12
N LYS A 44 7.68 -6.38 7.15
CA LYS A 44 6.98 -7.66 7.29
C LYS A 44 5.46 -7.45 7.43
N ALA A 45 5.04 -6.45 8.19
CA ALA A 45 3.63 -6.11 8.34
C ALA A 45 3.02 -5.59 7.02
N LEU A 46 3.73 -4.73 6.30
CA LEU A 46 3.32 -4.26 4.96
C LEU A 46 3.22 -5.42 3.96
N GLN A 47 4.21 -6.32 3.96
CA GLN A 47 4.20 -7.51 3.11
C GLN A 47 2.98 -8.38 3.40
N GLU A 48 2.68 -8.65 4.67
CA GLU A 48 1.54 -9.49 5.04
C GLU A 48 0.20 -8.83 4.70
N LEU A 49 0.08 -7.51 4.88
CA LEU A 49 -1.09 -6.75 4.46
C LEU A 49 -1.32 -6.85 2.94
N ALA A 50 -0.26 -6.60 2.16
CA ALA A 50 -0.32 -6.69 0.70
C ALA A 50 -0.67 -8.11 0.25
N ARG A 51 -0.02 -9.13 0.82
CA ARG A 51 -0.28 -10.55 0.53
C ARG A 51 -1.73 -10.95 0.80
N LYS A 52 -2.26 -10.54 1.94
CA LYS A 52 -3.64 -10.82 2.31
C LYS A 52 -4.60 -10.15 1.33
N PHE A 53 -4.39 -8.86 1.05
CA PHE A 53 -5.18 -8.13 0.06
C PHE A 53 -5.14 -8.80 -1.32
N THR A 54 -3.97 -9.21 -1.79
CA THR A 54 -3.82 -9.92 -3.07
C THR A 54 -4.66 -11.18 -3.11
N ARG A 55 -4.57 -12.03 -2.09
CA ARG A 55 -5.28 -13.32 -2.04
C ARG A 55 -6.80 -13.16 -1.96
N GLU A 56 -7.27 -12.17 -1.20
CA GLU A 56 -8.70 -11.99 -0.93
C GLU A 56 -9.39 -11.14 -2.01
N GLU A 57 -8.69 -10.16 -2.59
CA GLU A 57 -9.32 -9.14 -3.44
C GLU A 57 -8.86 -9.17 -4.90
N ILE A 58 -7.61 -9.56 -5.19
CA ILE A 58 -7.06 -9.54 -6.56
C ILE A 58 -7.21 -10.90 -7.25
N VAL A 59 -6.69 -11.96 -6.63
CA VAL A 59 -6.65 -13.32 -7.21
C VAL A 59 -8.02 -13.82 -7.69
N PRO A 60 -9.13 -13.64 -6.92
CA PRO A 60 -10.44 -14.17 -7.34
C PRO A 60 -11.00 -13.52 -8.61
N VAL A 61 -10.60 -12.29 -8.93
CA VAL A 61 -11.17 -11.49 -10.03
C VAL A 61 -10.19 -11.26 -11.18
N ALA A 62 -8.91 -11.61 -11.01
CA ALA A 62 -7.85 -11.36 -11.98
C ALA A 62 -8.18 -11.86 -13.40
N ALA A 63 -8.63 -13.12 -13.54
CA ALA A 63 -8.96 -13.70 -14.84
C ALA A 63 -10.17 -13.03 -15.52
N GLN A 64 -11.12 -12.53 -14.74
CA GLN A 64 -12.27 -11.80 -15.29
C GLN A 64 -11.82 -10.44 -15.85
N TYR A 65 -11.01 -9.70 -15.10
CA TYR A 65 -10.51 -8.40 -15.55
C TYR A 65 -9.58 -8.52 -16.75
N ASP A 66 -8.74 -9.56 -16.80
CA ASP A 66 -7.91 -9.86 -17.97
C ASP A 66 -8.77 -10.11 -19.23
N LYS A 67 -9.81 -10.95 -19.12
CA LYS A 67 -10.69 -11.28 -20.24
C LYS A 67 -11.55 -10.09 -20.71
N THR A 68 -12.03 -9.27 -19.79
CA THR A 68 -12.98 -8.20 -20.08
C THR A 68 -12.31 -6.88 -20.44
N GLY A 69 -11.09 -6.64 -19.96
CA GLY A 69 -10.40 -5.35 -20.09
C GLY A 69 -11.04 -4.22 -19.30
N GLU A 70 -11.98 -4.52 -18.40
CA GLU A 70 -12.62 -3.52 -17.56
C GLU A 70 -11.65 -2.91 -16.54
N TYR A 71 -11.84 -1.64 -16.21
CA TYR A 71 -11.01 -1.00 -15.20
C TYR A 71 -11.46 -1.42 -13.78
N PRO A 72 -10.55 -1.90 -12.91
CA PRO A 72 -10.88 -2.54 -11.64
C PRO A 72 -11.17 -1.53 -10.52
N TRP A 73 -12.10 -0.60 -10.75
CA TRP A 73 -12.48 0.45 -9.78
C TRP A 73 -12.79 -0.05 -8.36
N PRO A 74 -13.51 -1.17 -8.16
CA PRO A 74 -13.77 -1.68 -6.82
C PRO A 74 -12.48 -2.03 -6.07
N ILE A 75 -11.52 -2.66 -6.76
CA ILE A 75 -10.24 -3.08 -6.17
C ILE A 75 -9.37 -1.85 -5.88
N VAL A 76 -9.32 -0.89 -6.80
CA VAL A 76 -8.58 0.37 -6.62
C VAL A 76 -9.05 1.13 -5.38
N LYS A 77 -10.37 1.26 -5.19
CA LYS A 77 -10.92 1.94 -4.01
C LYS A 77 -10.55 1.23 -2.72
N LYS A 78 -10.66 -0.10 -2.69
CA LYS A 78 -10.25 -0.88 -1.51
C LYS A 78 -8.75 -0.75 -1.23
N ALA A 79 -7.90 -0.85 -2.25
CA ALA A 79 -6.45 -0.68 -2.13
C ALA A 79 -6.07 0.69 -1.55
N TRP A 80 -6.77 1.75 -1.98
CA TRP A 80 -6.61 3.10 -1.42
C TRP A 80 -7.05 3.17 0.05
N GLU A 81 -8.20 2.58 0.40
CA GLU A 81 -8.72 2.58 1.78
C GLU A 81 -7.78 1.87 2.76
N VAL A 82 -7.12 0.78 2.34
CA VAL A 82 -6.17 0.03 3.18
C VAL A 82 -4.74 0.58 3.16
N GLY A 83 -4.48 1.63 2.37
CA GLY A 83 -3.16 2.28 2.32
C GLY A 83 -2.10 1.53 1.48
N LEU A 84 -2.51 0.72 0.51
CA LEU A 84 -1.59 0.01 -0.41
C LEU A 84 -1.26 0.81 -1.68
N MET A 85 -1.63 2.09 -1.71
CA MET A 85 -1.38 3.00 -2.83
C MET A 85 -0.76 4.30 -2.34
N ASN A 86 0.12 4.88 -3.17
CA ASN A 86 0.66 6.23 -2.97
C ASN A 86 1.45 6.41 -1.65
N GLY A 87 2.18 5.37 -1.22
CA GLY A 87 2.96 5.34 0.01
C GLY A 87 4.02 6.44 0.11
N HIS A 88 4.71 6.73 -1.00
CA HIS A 88 5.74 7.77 -1.11
C HIS A 88 5.21 9.21 -1.05
N ILE A 89 3.89 9.46 -1.09
CA ILE A 89 3.39 10.83 -1.04
C ILE A 89 3.72 11.44 0.33
N PRO A 90 4.37 12.62 0.38
CA PRO A 90 4.73 13.28 1.63
C PRO A 90 3.53 13.58 2.53
N GLU A 91 3.74 13.57 3.85
CA GLU A 91 2.67 13.83 4.84
C GLU A 91 2.00 15.20 4.65
N HIS A 92 2.75 16.22 4.22
CA HIS A 92 2.20 17.57 4.00
C HIS A 92 1.19 17.62 2.84
N CYS A 93 1.22 16.63 1.94
CA CYS A 93 0.24 16.41 0.88
C CYS A 93 -0.90 15.47 1.29
N GLY A 94 -0.90 14.98 2.53
CA GLY A 94 -1.89 14.02 3.04
C GLY A 94 -1.58 12.55 2.71
N GLY A 95 -0.36 12.24 2.27
CA GLY A 95 0.11 10.87 2.09
C GLY A 95 0.67 10.26 3.38
N MET A 96 1.16 9.01 3.28
CA MET A 96 1.74 8.28 4.41
C MET A 96 3.14 8.79 4.78
N GLY A 97 3.86 9.37 3.81
CA GLY A 97 5.11 10.10 4.00
C GLY A 97 6.31 9.32 4.54
N ASN A 98 6.14 8.03 4.82
CA ASN A 98 7.13 7.18 5.50
C ASN A 98 7.55 5.94 4.71
N LEU A 99 6.97 5.66 3.53
CA LEU A 99 7.36 4.51 2.72
C LEU A 99 8.41 4.91 1.68
N GLY A 100 9.56 4.22 1.73
CA GLY A 100 10.62 4.35 0.75
C GLY A 100 10.45 3.39 -0.43
N VAL A 101 11.29 3.55 -1.46
CA VAL A 101 11.25 2.73 -2.69
C VAL A 101 11.31 1.22 -2.38
N PHE A 102 12.09 0.82 -1.38
CA PHE A 102 12.19 -0.60 -1.02
C PHE A 102 10.89 -1.15 -0.45
N ASP A 103 10.17 -0.38 0.37
CA ASP A 103 8.87 -0.79 0.93
C ASP A 103 7.84 -0.92 -0.21
N GLU A 104 7.91 -0.03 -1.20
CA GLU A 104 7.08 -0.11 -2.40
C GLU A 104 7.40 -1.35 -3.24
N CYS A 105 8.66 -1.75 -3.35
CA CYS A 105 9.03 -3.01 -4.01
C CYS A 105 8.40 -4.21 -3.30
N VAL A 106 8.46 -4.25 -1.95
CA VAL A 106 7.85 -5.33 -1.15
C VAL A 106 6.35 -5.41 -1.38
N VAL A 107 5.65 -4.26 -1.38
CA VAL A 107 4.21 -4.21 -1.66
C VAL A 107 3.90 -4.61 -3.10
N ALA A 108 4.64 -4.06 -4.07
CA ALA A 108 4.41 -4.31 -5.49
C ALA A 108 4.61 -5.78 -5.86
N GLU A 109 5.59 -6.47 -5.26
CA GLU A 109 5.82 -7.90 -5.45
C GLU A 109 4.61 -8.73 -5.03
N GLU A 110 4.08 -8.49 -3.83
CA GLU A 110 2.92 -9.22 -3.32
C GLU A 110 1.64 -8.92 -4.12
N LEU A 111 1.46 -7.68 -4.60
CA LEU A 111 0.31 -7.33 -5.47
C LEU A 111 0.42 -7.97 -6.85
N ALA A 112 1.61 -7.92 -7.45
CA ALA A 112 1.90 -8.44 -8.78
C ALA A 112 1.73 -9.96 -8.85
N PHE A 113 1.95 -10.67 -7.74
CA PHE A 113 1.66 -12.11 -7.62
C PHE A 113 0.22 -12.46 -8.01
N GLY A 114 -0.75 -11.60 -7.67
CA GLY A 114 -2.16 -11.84 -8.02
C GLY A 114 -2.49 -11.47 -9.46
N CYS A 115 -2.11 -10.26 -9.88
CA CYS A 115 -2.30 -9.79 -11.25
C CYS A 115 -1.41 -8.56 -11.52
N SER A 116 -0.48 -8.69 -12.47
CA SER A 116 0.39 -7.59 -12.89
C SER A 116 -0.38 -6.45 -13.57
N GLY A 117 -1.46 -6.75 -14.30
CA GLY A 117 -2.31 -5.73 -14.94
C GLY A 117 -2.99 -4.83 -13.90
N ILE A 118 -3.66 -5.42 -12.90
CA ILE A 118 -4.27 -4.68 -11.80
C ILE A 118 -3.21 -3.94 -10.98
N THR A 119 -2.07 -4.57 -10.69
CA THR A 119 -0.97 -3.92 -9.95
C THR A 119 -0.42 -2.69 -10.65
N THR A 120 -0.33 -2.73 -11.98
CA THR A 120 0.10 -1.58 -12.78
C THR A 120 -0.80 -0.37 -12.57
N VAL A 121 -2.10 -0.57 -12.34
CA VAL A 121 -3.02 0.53 -12.01
C VAL A 121 -2.60 1.25 -10.72
N PHE A 122 -2.14 0.50 -9.73
CA PHE A 122 -1.71 1.06 -8.45
C PHE A 122 -0.38 1.77 -8.57
N THR A 123 0.62 1.10 -9.14
CA THR A 123 2.01 1.61 -9.19
C THR A 123 2.19 2.72 -10.23
N ALA A 124 1.46 2.71 -11.33
CA ALA A 124 1.51 3.77 -12.34
C ALA A 124 1.11 5.15 -11.77
N SER A 125 0.25 5.18 -10.75
CA SER A 125 -0.10 6.42 -10.04
C SER A 125 1.13 7.08 -9.40
N GLY A 126 2.06 6.27 -8.90
CA GLY A 126 3.33 6.74 -8.33
C GLY A 126 4.37 7.19 -9.37
N LEU A 127 4.31 6.65 -10.59
CA LEU A 127 5.20 7.08 -11.67
C LEU A 127 4.96 8.54 -12.05
N GLY A 128 3.72 9.02 -11.95
CA GLY A 128 3.39 10.42 -12.28
C GLY A 128 4.00 11.46 -11.34
N VAL A 129 4.49 11.06 -10.17
CA VAL A 129 5.18 11.95 -9.22
C VAL A 129 6.69 11.68 -9.13
N SER A 130 7.17 10.65 -9.82
CA SER A 130 8.60 10.36 -9.94
C SER A 130 9.23 11.30 -11.00
N PRO A 131 10.50 11.73 -10.83
CA PRO A 131 11.15 12.75 -11.67
C PRO A 131 11.38 12.34 -13.12
#